data_AF-A0A5M9WT03-F1
#
_entry.id   AF-A0A5M9WT03-F1
#
_cell.length_a   1.000
_cell.length_b   1.000
_cell.length_c   1.000
_cell.angle_alpha   90.00
_cell.angle_beta   90.00
_cell.angle_gamma   90.00
#
_symmetry.space_group_name_H-M   'P 1'
#
loop_
_entity.id
_entity.type
_entity.pdbx_description
1 polymer ?
#
loop_
_entity_poly.entity_id
_entity_poly.type
_entity_poly.pdbx_seq_one_letter_code
_entity_poly.pdbx_strand_id
1 'polypeptide(L)'
;MQEVKLVVNYDDYEEGIRMETLLQDLAAKPEAATLESLIIGDWGQAYENSPQEFKDTLIQLAPSFPALKQLFIGDMESEECEISWIVQTNLAPILHAFPNLTSFVIQGSSGLELEPLKHNKLEELVIICGGLPKKVLHSIAAAELPELRKLELYLGVEDYGFNGSLEDVLPLIEKGRFPKLEYLGLKNSEIQDEIAKAVADAPILDQIQVLDLSDGTLSDEGAEALIASDKIKQLKYLDLSYHFMTDEVMERFNQLGISVDVSDQQESDEDDWRFPMVTE
;
A
#
# COMPACT_ATOMS: atom_id res chain seq x y z
N MET A 1 -4.09 -21.60 6.34
CA MET A 1 -2.97 -20.67 6.47
C MET A 1 -2.67 -20.54 7.93
N GLN A 2 -1.44 -20.84 8.35
CA GLN A 2 -1.02 -20.59 9.73
C GLN A 2 -0.51 -19.16 9.81
N GLU A 3 -1.08 -18.38 10.71
CA GLU A 3 -0.83 -16.95 10.86
C GLU A 3 -0.53 -16.62 12.32
N VAL A 4 0.40 -15.69 12.54
CA VAL A 4 0.74 -15.16 13.86
C VAL A 4 0.88 -13.64 13.75
N LYS A 5 0.22 -12.91 14.64
CA LYS A 5 0.47 -11.48 14.88
C LYS A 5 1.32 -11.33 16.14
N LEU A 6 2.40 -10.57 16.05
CA LEU A 6 3.24 -10.16 17.18
C LEU A 6 3.03 -8.67 17.44
N VAL A 7 2.87 -8.31 18.71
CA VAL A 7 2.69 -6.93 19.17
C VAL A 7 3.51 -6.75 20.44
N VAL A 8 4.17 -5.61 20.55
CA VAL A 8 4.77 -5.07 21.76
C VAL A 8 4.16 -3.70 21.95
N ASN A 9 3.19 -3.60 22.86
CA ASN A 9 2.59 -2.30 23.19
C ASN A 9 3.53 -1.47 24.06
N TYR A 10 3.10 -0.25 24.38
CA TYR A 10 3.86 0.68 25.24
C TYR A 10 4.27 0.07 26.59
N ASP A 11 3.34 -0.58 27.31
CA ASP A 11 3.61 -1.14 28.64
C ASP A 11 4.61 -2.30 28.57
N ASP A 12 4.43 -3.21 27.58
CA ASP A 12 5.36 -4.31 27.32
C ASP A 12 6.78 -3.77 27.01
N TYR A 13 6.86 -2.69 26.22
CA TYR A 13 8.14 -2.06 25.90
C TYR A 13 8.82 -1.45 27.14
N GLU A 14 8.07 -0.77 28.00
CA GLU A 14 8.58 -0.22 29.26
C GLU A 14 9.03 -1.31 30.24
N GLU A 15 8.38 -2.49 30.21
CA GLU A 15 8.79 -3.67 30.98
C GLU A 15 10.00 -4.42 30.40
N GLY A 16 10.53 -3.98 29.25
CA GLY A 16 11.72 -4.54 28.63
C GLY A 16 11.43 -5.65 27.60
N ILE A 17 10.16 -5.90 27.25
CA ILE A 17 9.80 -6.78 26.15
C ILE A 17 10.16 -6.11 24.83
N ARG A 18 10.68 -6.90 23.90
CA ARG A 18 11.19 -6.43 22.61
C ARG A 18 10.71 -7.37 21.52
N MET A 19 10.46 -6.84 20.32
CA MET A 19 9.95 -7.59 19.19
C MET A 19 10.91 -8.73 18.79
N GLU A 20 12.21 -8.51 18.95
CA GLU A 20 13.29 -9.46 18.75
C GLU A 20 13.15 -10.70 19.62
N THR A 21 12.79 -10.51 20.89
CA THR A 21 12.56 -11.62 21.82
C THR A 21 11.34 -12.44 21.38
N LEU A 22 10.26 -11.77 20.98
CA LEU A 22 9.06 -12.47 20.47
C LEU A 22 9.35 -13.26 19.18
N LEU A 23 10.15 -12.69 18.27
CA LEU A 23 10.60 -13.37 17.05
C LEU A 23 11.46 -14.59 17.35
N GLN A 24 12.40 -14.48 18.29
CA GLN A 24 13.25 -15.58 18.73
C GLN A 24 12.43 -16.71 19.37
N ASP A 25 11.48 -16.35 20.24
CA ASP A 25 10.58 -17.31 20.89
C ASP A 25 9.68 -18.00 19.86
N LEU A 26 9.16 -17.26 18.87
CA LEU A 26 8.39 -17.83 17.78
C LEU A 26 9.25 -18.80 16.96
N ALA A 27 10.46 -18.40 16.56
CA ALA A 27 11.38 -19.24 15.78
C ALA A 27 11.81 -20.52 16.50
N ALA A 28 11.84 -20.52 17.83
CA ALA A 28 12.16 -21.70 18.64
C ALA A 28 11.04 -22.74 18.69
N LYS A 29 9.80 -22.38 18.31
CA LYS A 29 8.66 -23.30 18.31
C LYS A 29 8.63 -24.15 17.04
N PRO A 30 8.21 -25.43 17.13
CA PRO A 30 8.08 -26.30 15.94
C PRO A 30 7.15 -25.73 14.87
N GLU A 31 6.20 -24.90 15.28
CA GLU A 31 5.18 -24.29 14.43
C GLU A 31 5.74 -23.18 13.51
N ALA A 32 6.95 -22.67 13.78
CA ALA A 32 7.62 -21.70 12.90
C ALA A 32 7.88 -22.28 11.50
N ALA A 33 8.18 -23.59 11.43
CA ALA A 33 8.49 -24.27 10.17
C ALA A 33 7.31 -24.30 9.18
N THR A 34 6.07 -24.15 9.68
CA THR A 34 4.83 -24.20 8.90
C THR A 34 4.07 -22.87 8.89
N LEU A 35 4.61 -21.83 9.52
CA LEU A 35 4.03 -20.49 9.51
C LEU A 35 4.01 -19.93 8.09
N GLU A 36 2.83 -19.50 7.62
CA GLU A 36 2.64 -18.98 6.27
C GLU A 36 2.45 -17.46 6.24
N SER A 37 1.93 -16.88 7.32
CA SER A 37 1.69 -15.44 7.47
C SER A 37 2.25 -14.94 8.81
N LEU A 38 3.00 -13.84 8.77
CA LEU A 38 3.51 -13.15 9.96
C LEU A 38 3.07 -11.70 9.87
N ILE A 39 2.42 -11.23 10.93
CA ILE A 39 2.00 -9.84 11.08
C ILE A 39 2.78 -9.25 12.25
N ILE A 40 3.37 -8.08 12.04
CA ILE A 40 4.04 -7.28 13.05
C ILE A 40 3.17 -6.03 13.25
N GLY A 41 2.51 -5.95 14.41
CA GLY A 41 1.81 -4.74 14.84
C GLY A 41 2.78 -3.77 15.53
N ASP A 42 2.33 -3.09 16.60
CA ASP A 42 3.19 -2.21 17.40
C ASP A 42 4.47 -2.95 17.86
N TRP A 43 5.61 -2.26 17.80
CA TRP A 43 6.92 -2.75 18.24
C TRP A 43 7.47 -1.96 19.43
N GLY A 44 6.64 -1.11 20.05
CA GLY A 44 6.96 -0.34 21.22
C GLY A 44 7.53 1.03 20.85
N GLN A 45 6.73 2.06 21.09
CA GLN A 45 7.04 3.45 20.74
C GLN A 45 7.36 3.58 19.24
N ALA A 46 6.49 3.02 18.38
CA ALA A 46 6.67 3.02 16.93
C ALA A 46 6.77 4.40 16.27
N TYR A 47 6.35 5.45 16.99
CA TYR A 47 6.50 6.85 16.61
C TYR A 47 7.92 7.42 16.84
N GLU A 48 8.77 6.72 17.61
CA GLU A 48 10.16 7.10 17.89
C GLU A 48 11.16 6.08 17.35
N ASN A 49 10.82 4.78 17.42
CA ASN A 49 11.72 3.69 17.11
C ASN A 49 11.43 3.11 15.72
N SER A 50 12.45 3.02 14.88
CA SER A 50 12.35 2.28 13.61
C SER A 50 12.41 0.76 13.82
N PRO A 51 11.89 -0.06 12.88
CA PRO A 51 11.94 -1.51 12.97
C PRO A 51 13.32 -2.13 12.68
N GLN A 52 14.40 -1.33 12.72
CA GLN A 52 15.75 -1.77 12.33
C GLN A 52 16.24 -2.98 13.14
N GLU A 53 16.10 -2.97 14.46
CA GLU A 53 16.65 -4.03 15.32
C GLU A 53 15.92 -5.37 15.11
N PHE A 54 14.59 -5.35 15.04
CA PHE A 54 13.83 -6.57 14.78
C PHE A 54 13.86 -7.00 13.32
N LYS A 55 14.02 -6.08 12.36
CA LYS A 55 14.28 -6.45 10.96
C LYS A 55 15.54 -7.29 10.84
N ASP A 56 16.63 -6.88 11.48
CA ASP A 56 17.90 -7.62 11.44
C ASP A 56 17.75 -9.00 12.10
N THR A 57 17.02 -9.06 13.22
CA THR A 57 16.68 -10.31 13.90
C THR A 57 15.82 -11.23 13.01
N LEU A 58 14.78 -10.69 12.35
CA LEU A 58 13.90 -11.44 11.45
C LEU A 58 14.68 -12.03 10.27
N ILE A 59 15.60 -11.25 9.68
CA ILE A 59 16.48 -11.71 8.60
C ILE A 59 17.39 -12.85 9.09
N GLN A 60 17.98 -12.71 10.28
CA GLN A 60 18.80 -13.77 10.87
C GLN A 60 18.01 -15.06 11.11
N LEU A 61 16.74 -14.93 11.51
CA LEU A 61 15.85 -16.05 11.83
C LEU A 61 15.14 -16.64 10.60
N ALA A 62 15.26 -16.05 9.41
CA ALA A 62 14.59 -16.48 8.19
C ALA A 62 14.65 -18.00 7.90
N PRO A 63 15.76 -18.72 8.15
CA PRO A 63 15.80 -20.18 7.97
C PRO A 63 14.79 -20.98 8.82
N SER A 64 14.28 -20.38 9.90
CA SER A 64 13.27 -20.98 10.80
C SER A 64 11.85 -20.89 10.24
N PHE A 65 11.62 -20.04 9.22
CA PHE A 65 10.32 -19.79 8.61
C PHE A 65 10.29 -20.14 7.11
N PRO A 66 10.63 -21.37 6.72
CA PRO A 66 10.74 -21.76 5.31
C PRO A 66 9.43 -21.69 4.53
N ALA A 67 8.29 -21.72 5.23
CA ALA A 67 6.95 -21.69 4.65
C ALA A 67 6.34 -20.27 4.57
N LEU A 68 7.04 -19.24 5.06
CA LEU A 68 6.51 -17.88 5.12
C LEU A 68 6.27 -17.33 3.71
N LYS A 69 5.05 -16.86 3.48
CA LYS A 69 4.56 -16.33 2.19
C LYS A 69 3.99 -14.92 2.32
N GLN A 70 3.49 -14.56 3.49
CA GLN A 70 2.88 -13.25 3.73
C GLN A 70 3.56 -12.58 4.91
N LEU A 71 3.86 -11.30 4.74
CA LEU A 71 4.43 -10.47 5.79
C LEU A 71 3.71 -9.13 5.78
N PHE A 72 3.20 -8.72 6.94
CA PHE A 72 2.66 -7.39 7.16
C PHE A 72 3.47 -6.73 8.28
N ILE A 73 4.12 -5.60 7.98
CA ILE A 73 4.83 -4.77 8.95
C ILE A 73 4.05 -3.48 9.20
N GLY A 74 3.75 -3.22 10.48
CA GLY A 74 3.12 -1.99 10.94
C GLY A 74 1.61 -2.07 11.08
N ASP A 75 1.03 -3.26 11.21
CA ASP A 75 -0.43 -3.47 11.39
C ASP A 75 -0.91 -2.88 12.72
N MET A 76 -1.15 -1.58 12.71
CA MET A 76 -1.45 -0.76 13.88
C MET A 76 -2.76 -0.02 13.70
N GLU A 77 -3.56 -0.01 14.75
CA GLU A 77 -4.70 0.89 14.87
C GLU A 77 -4.22 2.30 15.27
N SER A 78 -5.01 3.34 14.97
CA SER A 78 -4.63 4.73 15.32
C SER A 78 -4.46 4.95 16.82
N GLU A 79 -5.12 4.13 17.65
CA GLU A 79 -4.98 4.13 19.10
C GLU A 79 -3.60 3.60 19.57
N GLU A 80 -2.95 2.76 18.76
CA GLU A 80 -1.60 2.25 19.00
C GLU A 80 -0.56 3.23 18.45
N CYS A 81 -0.70 3.60 17.18
CA CYS A 81 0.13 4.61 16.53
C CYS A 81 -0.60 5.16 15.29
N GLU A 82 -0.78 6.48 15.24
CA GLU A 82 -1.24 7.18 14.05
C GLU A 82 -0.34 6.86 12.83
N ILE A 83 -0.95 6.61 11.67
CA ILE A 83 -0.25 6.02 10.52
C ILE A 83 0.88 6.92 9.98
N SER A 84 0.72 8.23 10.12
CA SER A 84 1.71 9.24 9.74
C SER A 84 2.95 9.23 10.66
N TRP A 85 2.80 8.73 11.89
CA TRP A 85 3.87 8.69 12.88
C TRP A 85 4.68 7.40 12.85
N ILE A 86 4.16 6.33 12.25
CA ILE A 86 4.83 5.01 12.20
C ILE A 86 6.19 5.14 11.49
N VAL A 87 7.27 5.05 12.27
CA VAL A 87 8.66 5.15 11.79
C VAL A 87 9.08 3.83 11.16
N GLN A 88 9.60 3.89 9.94
CA GLN A 88 10.08 2.77 9.16
C GLN A 88 11.61 2.83 8.97
N THR A 89 12.14 1.88 8.20
CA THR A 89 13.54 1.83 7.74
C THR A 89 13.58 1.29 6.30
N ASN A 90 14.77 0.99 5.78
CA ASN A 90 14.88 0.18 4.56
C ASN A 90 14.45 -1.26 4.81
N LEU A 91 13.30 -1.65 4.25
CA LEU A 91 12.70 -2.98 4.41
C LEU A 91 13.05 -3.93 3.25
N ALA A 92 13.65 -3.45 2.15
CA ALA A 92 14.02 -4.30 1.01
C ALA A 92 14.89 -5.52 1.36
N PRO A 93 15.83 -5.47 2.34
CA PRO A 93 16.62 -6.64 2.73
C PRO A 93 15.79 -7.86 3.19
N ILE A 94 14.57 -7.64 3.69
CA ILE A 94 13.66 -8.73 4.10
C ILE A 94 13.29 -9.59 2.89
N LEU A 95 13.02 -8.98 1.73
CA LEU A 95 12.66 -9.71 0.51
C LEU A 95 13.77 -10.67 0.08
N HIS A 96 15.04 -10.32 0.30
CA HIS A 96 16.14 -11.22 0.01
C HIS A 96 16.20 -12.41 0.98
N ALA A 97 15.87 -12.19 2.25
CA ALA A 97 15.87 -13.22 3.28
C ALA A 97 14.71 -14.24 3.13
N PHE A 98 13.58 -13.81 2.57
CA PHE A 98 12.38 -14.64 2.40
C PHE A 98 12.03 -14.89 0.92
N PRO A 99 12.75 -15.79 0.22
CA PRO A 99 12.62 -15.99 -1.23
C PRO A 99 11.28 -16.61 -1.69
N ASN A 100 10.43 -17.01 -0.74
CA ASN A 100 9.10 -17.57 -0.98
C ASN A 100 7.97 -16.57 -0.70
N LEU A 101 8.29 -15.32 -0.32
CA LEU A 101 7.30 -14.31 -0.03
C LEU A 101 6.50 -13.96 -1.29
N THR A 102 5.18 -14.03 -1.19
CA THR A 102 4.22 -13.72 -2.25
C THR A 102 3.42 -12.45 -1.94
N SER A 103 3.25 -12.08 -0.68
CA SER A 103 2.59 -10.83 -0.27
C SER A 103 3.44 -10.07 0.74
N PHE A 104 3.60 -8.77 0.51
CA PHE A 104 4.26 -7.86 1.43
C PHE A 104 3.42 -6.60 1.62
N VAL A 105 2.95 -6.41 2.85
CA VAL A 105 2.14 -5.25 3.26
C VAL A 105 2.94 -4.41 4.24
N ILE A 106 2.93 -3.10 4.05
CA ILE A 106 3.62 -2.13 4.89
C ILE A 106 2.63 -1.04 5.27
N GLN A 107 2.53 -0.74 6.55
CA GLN A 107 1.77 0.40 7.05
C GLN A 107 2.73 1.41 7.71
N GLY A 108 2.57 2.69 7.38
CA GLY A 108 3.51 3.75 7.72
C GLY A 108 4.62 3.93 6.67
N SER A 109 5.03 5.18 6.45
CA SER A 109 6.02 5.55 5.43
C SER A 109 7.14 6.47 5.94
N SER A 110 7.09 6.93 7.19
CA SER A 110 8.07 7.84 7.77
C SER A 110 9.45 7.19 7.84
N GLY A 111 10.38 7.59 6.97
CA GLY A 111 11.71 6.95 6.86
C GLY A 111 11.72 5.62 6.10
N LEU A 112 10.63 5.27 5.41
CA LEU A 112 10.55 4.06 4.59
C LEU A 112 11.47 4.15 3.38
N GLU A 113 12.26 3.09 3.18
CA GLU A 113 13.04 2.87 1.98
C GLU A 113 12.81 1.45 1.45
N LEU A 114 12.86 1.28 0.13
CA LEU A 114 12.71 0.00 -0.54
C LEU A 114 13.79 -0.15 -1.62
N GLU A 115 15.06 0.05 -1.27
CA GLU A 115 16.15 -0.03 -2.25
C GLU A 115 17.22 -1.07 -1.86
N PRO A 116 17.55 -2.04 -2.73
CA PRO A 116 16.93 -2.34 -4.03
C PRO A 116 15.65 -3.19 -3.90
N LEU A 117 14.54 -2.76 -4.52
CA LEU A 117 13.28 -3.53 -4.53
C LEU A 117 13.31 -4.62 -5.60
N LYS A 118 13.66 -5.85 -5.20
CA LYS A 118 13.75 -7.01 -6.11
C LYS A 118 13.23 -8.26 -5.44
N HIS A 119 12.35 -8.99 -6.12
CA HIS A 119 11.87 -10.29 -5.65
C HIS A 119 11.31 -11.14 -6.78
N ASN A 120 11.70 -12.41 -6.84
CA ASN A 120 11.33 -13.30 -7.96
C ASN A 120 9.93 -13.92 -7.84
N LYS A 121 9.27 -13.78 -6.70
CA LYS A 121 7.98 -14.42 -6.42
C LYS A 121 6.94 -13.51 -5.77
N LEU A 122 7.25 -12.23 -5.57
CA LEU A 122 6.31 -11.32 -4.92
C LEU A 122 5.16 -11.05 -5.89
N GLU A 123 3.94 -11.35 -5.47
CA GLU A 123 2.71 -11.21 -6.24
C GLU A 123 1.89 -10.00 -5.77
N GLU A 124 2.02 -9.60 -4.50
CA GLU A 124 1.32 -8.47 -3.91
C GLU A 124 2.30 -7.55 -3.15
N LEU A 125 2.20 -6.25 -3.42
CA LEU A 125 2.83 -5.19 -2.64
C LEU A 125 1.77 -4.15 -2.29
N VAL A 126 1.56 -3.93 -1.00
CA VAL A 126 0.62 -2.92 -0.48
C VAL A 126 1.38 -1.97 0.45
N ILE A 127 1.23 -0.66 0.25
CA ILE A 127 1.77 0.37 1.14
C ILE A 127 0.63 1.29 1.58
N ILE A 128 0.36 1.31 2.88
CA ILE A 128 -0.69 2.09 3.52
C ILE A 128 0.00 3.21 4.29
N CYS A 129 -0.25 4.47 3.95
CA CYS A 129 0.34 5.60 4.67
C CYS A 129 -0.43 6.89 4.44
N GLY A 130 -0.25 7.84 5.36
CA GLY A 130 -0.77 9.21 5.25
C GLY A 130 -0.05 10.08 4.21
N GLY A 131 1.14 9.68 3.75
CA GLY A 131 1.93 10.39 2.75
C GLY A 131 3.10 9.56 2.23
N LEU A 132 3.08 9.18 0.95
CA LEU A 132 4.09 8.30 0.36
C LEU A 132 5.28 9.10 -0.18
N PRO A 133 6.51 8.92 0.34
CA PRO A 133 7.66 9.67 -0.15
C PRO A 133 7.99 9.33 -1.61
N LYS A 134 8.33 10.34 -2.43
CA LYS A 134 8.66 10.11 -3.85
C LYS A 134 9.82 9.14 -4.08
N LYS A 135 10.75 9.03 -3.13
CA LYS A 135 11.84 8.04 -3.18
C LYS A 135 11.31 6.61 -3.19
N VAL A 136 10.21 6.35 -2.48
CA VAL A 136 9.53 5.05 -2.48
C VAL A 136 8.87 4.81 -3.84
N LEU A 137 8.17 5.81 -4.40
CA LEU A 137 7.64 5.74 -5.78
C LEU A 137 8.74 5.43 -6.81
N HIS A 138 9.88 6.11 -6.72
CA HIS A 138 11.04 5.86 -7.59
C HIS A 138 11.60 4.45 -7.43
N SER A 139 11.68 3.95 -6.18
CA SER A 139 12.12 2.59 -5.89
C SER A 139 11.18 1.55 -6.51
N ILE A 140 9.86 1.77 -6.45
CA ILE A 140 8.85 0.91 -7.07
C ILE A 140 8.95 0.98 -8.60
N ALA A 141 9.09 2.17 -9.19
CA ALA A 141 9.27 2.33 -10.63
C ALA A 141 10.53 1.62 -11.16
N ALA A 142 11.58 1.53 -10.34
CA ALA A 142 12.84 0.84 -10.64
C ALA A 142 12.86 -0.65 -10.24
N ALA A 143 11.77 -1.18 -9.69
CA ALA A 143 11.75 -2.51 -9.09
C ALA A 143 11.85 -3.65 -10.10
N GLU A 144 12.41 -4.78 -9.66
CA GLU A 144 12.41 -6.05 -10.39
C GLU A 144 11.46 -7.05 -9.71
N LEU A 145 10.17 -6.94 -10.06
CA LEU A 145 9.09 -7.76 -9.52
C LEU A 145 8.31 -8.45 -10.67
N PRO A 146 8.89 -9.47 -11.33
CA PRO A 146 8.31 -10.08 -12.53
C PRO A 146 6.99 -10.84 -12.28
N GLU A 147 6.72 -11.20 -11.03
CA GLU A 147 5.52 -11.94 -10.62
C GLU A 147 4.44 -11.04 -10.02
N LEU A 148 4.66 -9.71 -9.94
CA LEU A 148 3.71 -8.79 -9.30
C LEU A 148 2.37 -8.77 -10.05
N ARG A 149 1.30 -9.07 -9.32
CA ARG A 149 -0.09 -9.11 -9.79
C ARG A 149 -0.92 -7.98 -9.18
N LYS A 150 -0.59 -7.56 -7.96
CA LYS A 150 -1.27 -6.51 -7.23
C LYS A 150 -0.26 -5.49 -6.69
N LEU A 151 -0.48 -4.22 -7.07
CA LEU A 151 0.22 -3.07 -6.52
C LEU A 151 -0.84 -2.12 -5.96
N GLU A 152 -0.77 -1.80 -4.68
CA GLU A 152 -1.72 -0.91 -4.01
C GLU A 152 -0.95 0.11 -3.17
N LEU A 153 -1.13 1.39 -3.50
CA LEU A 153 -0.39 2.49 -2.90
C LEU A 153 -1.36 3.55 -2.39
N TYR A 154 -1.33 3.81 -1.09
CA TYR A 154 -1.95 4.97 -0.47
C TYR A 154 -0.97 6.14 -0.62
N LEU A 155 -1.29 7.10 -1.48
CA LEU A 155 -0.36 8.18 -1.84
C LEU A 155 -0.29 9.27 -0.76
N GLY A 156 -1.40 9.55 -0.12
CA GLY A 156 -1.53 10.50 0.98
C GLY A 156 -1.47 11.97 0.55
N VAL A 157 -1.08 12.81 1.51
CA VAL A 157 -1.02 14.29 1.41
C VAL A 157 0.32 14.85 1.86
N GLU A 158 0.62 16.10 1.46
CA GLU A 158 1.90 16.74 1.75
C GLU A 158 2.21 16.81 3.26
N ASP A 159 1.18 17.14 4.06
CA ASP A 159 1.30 17.32 5.52
C ASP A 159 1.78 16.06 6.26
N TYR A 160 1.56 14.87 5.68
CA TYR A 160 1.94 13.58 6.27
C TYR A 160 2.99 12.82 5.46
N GLY A 161 3.73 13.52 4.59
CA GLY A 161 4.98 13.02 4.02
C GLY A 161 4.97 12.78 2.50
N PHE A 162 3.82 12.95 1.82
CA PHE A 162 3.82 12.95 0.36
C PHE A 162 4.63 14.15 -0.13
N ASN A 163 5.56 13.91 -1.06
CA ASN A 163 6.37 14.99 -1.65
C ASN A 163 6.65 14.74 -3.13
N GLY A 164 5.81 13.90 -3.73
CA GLY A 164 5.80 13.57 -5.14
C GLY A 164 4.86 14.48 -5.91
N SER A 165 4.71 14.14 -7.18
CA SER A 165 3.82 14.78 -8.13
C SER A 165 3.29 13.74 -9.10
N LEU A 166 2.41 14.15 -10.02
CA LEU A 166 1.96 13.27 -11.10
C LEU A 166 3.15 12.64 -11.86
N GLU A 167 4.24 13.40 -12.09
CA GLU A 167 5.44 12.90 -12.80
C GLU A 167 6.07 11.67 -12.14
N ASP A 168 5.96 11.55 -10.82
CA ASP A 168 6.50 10.42 -10.05
C ASP A 168 5.57 9.18 -10.12
N VAL A 169 4.29 9.38 -10.46
CA VAL A 169 3.28 8.33 -10.62
C VAL A 169 3.26 7.78 -12.05
N LEU A 170 3.50 8.62 -13.07
CA LEU A 170 3.46 8.23 -14.49
C LEU A 170 4.23 6.93 -14.82
N PRO A 171 5.44 6.66 -14.27
CA PRO A 171 6.16 5.42 -14.55
C PRO A 171 5.43 4.13 -14.10
N LEU A 172 4.49 4.23 -13.14
CA LEU A 172 3.75 3.10 -12.59
C LEU A 172 2.55 2.71 -13.45
N ILE A 173 2.05 3.64 -14.28
CA ILE A 173 0.89 3.44 -15.17
C ILE A 173 1.30 3.08 -16.61
N GLU A 174 2.57 2.72 -16.80
CA GLU A 174 3.11 2.22 -18.06
C GLU A 174 2.91 0.70 -18.19
N LYS A 175 2.52 0.27 -19.39
CA LYS A 175 2.35 -1.17 -19.69
C LYS A 175 3.68 -1.90 -19.64
N GLY A 176 3.69 -3.12 -19.09
CA GLY A 176 4.86 -3.98 -19.07
C GLY A 176 5.91 -3.64 -18.02
N ARG A 177 5.72 -2.57 -17.22
CA ARG A 177 6.52 -2.32 -16.01
C ARG A 177 6.47 -3.52 -15.06
N PHE A 178 5.26 -3.99 -14.80
CA PHE A 178 4.96 -5.21 -14.07
C PHE A 178 4.16 -6.13 -15.02
N PRO A 179 4.79 -7.11 -15.69
CA PRO A 179 4.19 -7.79 -16.84
C PRO A 179 2.99 -8.68 -16.48
N LYS A 180 2.78 -8.98 -15.20
CA LYS A 180 1.67 -9.79 -14.68
C LYS A 180 0.66 -8.99 -13.86
N LEU A 181 0.78 -7.66 -13.83
CA LEU A 181 -0.10 -6.82 -13.01
C LEU A 181 -1.55 -6.94 -13.50
N GLU A 182 -2.43 -7.25 -12.56
CA GLU A 182 -3.87 -7.41 -12.73
C GLU A 182 -4.66 -6.39 -11.91
N TYR A 183 -4.11 -5.94 -10.78
CA TYR A 183 -4.70 -4.91 -9.92
C TYR A 183 -3.69 -3.77 -9.75
N LEU A 184 -4.15 -2.54 -9.99
CA LEU A 184 -3.42 -1.32 -9.66
C LEU A 184 -4.31 -0.41 -8.80
N GLY A 185 -3.88 -0.14 -7.57
CA GLY A 185 -4.46 0.84 -6.67
C GLY A 185 -3.55 2.05 -6.52
N LEU A 186 -4.04 3.22 -6.92
CA LEU A 186 -3.42 4.52 -6.69
C LEU A 186 -4.41 5.34 -5.87
N LYS A 187 -4.42 5.05 -4.58
CA LYS A 187 -5.48 5.40 -3.64
C LYS A 187 -5.09 6.61 -2.83
N ASN A 188 -6.09 7.17 -2.14
CA ASN A 188 -5.85 8.06 -1.02
C ASN A 188 -4.97 9.26 -1.36
N SER A 189 -5.17 9.90 -2.51
CA SER A 189 -4.32 10.99 -2.98
C SER A 189 -5.02 12.35 -2.94
N GLU A 190 -4.27 13.41 -2.58
CA GLU A 190 -4.72 14.80 -2.78
C GLU A 190 -4.77 15.21 -4.26
N ILE A 191 -4.01 14.54 -5.14
CA ILE A 191 -3.97 14.79 -6.60
C ILE A 191 -4.77 13.75 -7.39
N GLN A 192 -5.89 13.25 -6.82
CA GLN A 192 -6.63 12.13 -7.41
C GLN A 192 -7.22 12.46 -8.79
N ASP A 193 -7.62 13.73 -9.02
CA ASP A 193 -8.13 14.17 -10.33
C ASP A 193 -7.06 14.12 -11.42
N GLU A 194 -5.84 14.56 -11.11
CA GLU A 194 -4.69 14.49 -12.02
C GLU A 194 -4.33 13.04 -12.37
N ILE A 195 -4.34 12.16 -11.37
CA ILE A 195 -4.08 10.73 -11.56
C ILE A 195 -5.18 10.11 -12.43
N ALA A 196 -6.46 10.38 -12.15
CA ALA A 196 -7.58 9.89 -12.94
C ALA A 196 -7.48 10.30 -14.41
N LYS A 197 -7.17 11.57 -14.67
CA LYS A 197 -6.94 12.09 -16.04
C LYS A 197 -5.77 11.39 -16.73
N ALA A 198 -4.66 11.17 -16.04
CA ALA A 198 -3.50 10.49 -16.61
C ALA A 198 -3.76 9.01 -16.89
N VAL A 199 -4.48 8.32 -15.99
CA VAL A 199 -4.82 6.90 -16.12
C VAL A 199 -5.87 6.66 -17.21
N ALA A 200 -6.81 7.59 -17.42
CA ALA A 200 -7.91 7.45 -18.37
C ALA A 200 -7.47 6.92 -19.75
N ASP A 201 -6.33 7.38 -20.28
CA ASP A 201 -5.79 6.92 -21.56
C ASP A 201 -4.50 6.09 -21.45
N ALA A 202 -4.11 5.70 -20.24
CA ALA A 202 -2.84 5.05 -19.98
C ALA A 202 -2.72 3.65 -20.62
N PRO A 203 -1.52 3.24 -21.08
CA PRO A 203 -1.30 1.91 -21.63
C PRO A 203 -1.57 0.76 -20.64
N ILE A 204 -1.46 0.99 -19.34
CA ILE A 204 -1.68 -0.03 -18.30
C ILE A 204 -3.10 -0.61 -18.32
N LEU A 205 -4.10 0.17 -18.76
CA LEU A 205 -5.49 -0.28 -18.88
C LEU A 205 -5.67 -1.41 -19.90
N ASP A 206 -4.72 -1.58 -20.85
CA ASP A 206 -4.73 -2.72 -21.78
C ASP A 206 -4.21 -4.03 -21.14
N GLN A 207 -3.89 -4.01 -19.85
CA GLN A 207 -3.28 -5.13 -19.12
C GLN A 207 -4.04 -5.45 -17.83
N ILE A 208 -4.31 -4.45 -17.00
CA ILE A 208 -4.95 -4.66 -15.69
C ILE A 208 -6.42 -5.02 -15.84
N GLN A 209 -6.96 -5.70 -14.83
CA GLN A 209 -8.36 -6.07 -14.72
C GLN A 209 -9.10 -5.19 -13.71
N VAL A 210 -8.37 -4.69 -12.71
CA VAL A 210 -8.89 -3.84 -11.65
C VAL A 210 -8.06 -2.56 -11.57
N LEU A 211 -8.75 -1.44 -11.61
CA LEU A 211 -8.22 -0.13 -11.26
C LEU A 211 -8.92 0.34 -10.00
N ASP A 212 -8.15 0.75 -9.00
CA ASP A 212 -8.64 1.31 -7.75
C ASP A 212 -8.07 2.74 -7.60
N LEU A 213 -8.96 3.72 -7.57
CA LEU A 213 -8.69 5.15 -7.37
C LEU A 213 -9.46 5.66 -6.15
N SER A 214 -9.82 4.76 -5.23
CA SER A 214 -10.64 5.04 -4.05
C SER A 214 -9.87 5.84 -3.00
N ASP A 215 -10.59 6.30 -1.97
CA ASP A 215 -10.05 6.92 -0.75
C ASP A 215 -9.41 8.30 -0.98
N GLY A 216 -9.43 8.83 -2.20
CA GLY A 216 -8.79 10.07 -2.58
C GLY A 216 -9.76 11.25 -2.76
N THR A 217 -9.23 12.33 -3.33
CA THR A 217 -9.99 13.58 -3.55
C THR A 217 -10.78 13.60 -4.86
N LEU A 218 -11.08 12.47 -5.50
CA LEU A 218 -11.67 12.42 -6.85
C LEU A 218 -12.96 13.26 -6.96
N SER A 219 -13.00 14.24 -7.87
CA SER A 219 -14.21 15.01 -8.19
C SER A 219 -14.73 14.70 -9.58
N ASP A 220 -15.80 15.40 -9.96
CA ASP A 220 -16.34 15.44 -11.31
C ASP A 220 -15.25 15.70 -12.37
N GLU A 221 -14.22 16.51 -12.08
CA GLU A 221 -13.18 16.83 -13.07
C GLU A 221 -12.35 15.59 -13.49
N GLY A 222 -11.85 14.80 -12.52
CA GLY A 222 -11.15 13.55 -12.81
C GLY A 222 -12.08 12.46 -13.32
N ALA A 223 -13.28 12.39 -12.76
CA ALA A 223 -14.31 11.43 -13.12
C ALA A 223 -14.75 11.54 -14.60
N GLU A 224 -14.92 12.76 -15.10
CA GLU A 224 -15.28 13.00 -16.50
C GLU A 224 -14.25 12.45 -17.47
N ALA A 225 -12.96 12.54 -17.13
CA ALA A 225 -11.90 11.95 -17.93
C ALA A 225 -12.02 10.41 -17.98
N LEU A 226 -12.35 9.77 -16.85
CA LEU A 226 -12.57 8.32 -16.79
C LEU A 226 -13.80 7.90 -17.61
N ILE A 227 -14.92 8.63 -17.50
CA ILE A 227 -16.15 8.34 -18.27
C ILE A 227 -15.91 8.47 -19.79
N ALA A 228 -15.10 9.46 -20.19
CA ALA A 228 -14.74 9.68 -21.59
C ALA A 228 -13.83 8.57 -22.16
N SER A 229 -13.15 7.80 -21.30
CA SER A 229 -12.24 6.74 -21.72
C SER A 229 -12.97 5.47 -22.17
N ASP A 230 -12.65 5.01 -23.38
CA ASP A 230 -13.07 3.70 -23.86
C ASP A 230 -12.22 2.54 -23.29
N LYS A 231 -11.03 2.84 -22.73
CA LYS A 231 -10.16 1.83 -22.12
C LYS A 231 -10.68 1.38 -20.76
N ILE A 232 -11.21 2.31 -19.95
CA ILE A 232 -11.80 2.01 -18.65
C ILE A 232 -12.95 1.00 -18.77
N LYS A 233 -13.72 1.05 -19.87
CA LYS A 233 -14.83 0.12 -20.14
C LYS A 233 -14.38 -1.34 -20.35
N GLN A 234 -13.08 -1.60 -20.46
CA GLN A 234 -12.51 -2.95 -20.59
C GLN A 234 -12.13 -3.56 -19.25
N LEU A 235 -12.12 -2.76 -18.17
CA LEU A 235 -11.85 -3.25 -16.83
C LEU A 235 -12.95 -4.21 -16.37
N LYS A 236 -12.56 -5.16 -15.52
CA LYS A 236 -13.52 -6.02 -14.81
C LYS A 236 -14.14 -5.28 -13.62
N TYR A 237 -13.36 -4.43 -12.97
CA TYR A 237 -13.79 -3.66 -11.81
C TYR A 237 -13.06 -2.31 -11.77
N LEU A 238 -13.81 -1.26 -11.46
CA LEU A 238 -13.30 0.08 -11.20
C LEU A 238 -13.76 0.50 -9.80
N ASP A 239 -12.82 0.73 -8.90
CA ASP A 239 -13.13 1.23 -7.56
C ASP A 239 -12.89 2.73 -7.49
N LEU A 240 -13.95 3.48 -7.18
CA LEU A 240 -13.92 4.91 -6.95
C LEU A 240 -14.55 5.25 -5.58
N SER A 241 -14.69 4.29 -4.66
CA SER A 241 -15.34 4.55 -3.37
C SER A 241 -14.58 5.64 -2.58
N TYR A 242 -15.27 6.36 -1.70
CA TYR A 242 -14.71 7.53 -1.02
C TYR A 242 -14.23 8.58 -2.03
N HIS A 243 -15.16 9.46 -2.40
CA HIS A 243 -14.96 10.44 -3.47
C HIS A 243 -15.80 11.69 -3.25
N PHE A 244 -15.59 12.72 -4.06
CA PHE A 244 -16.30 14.01 -4.04
C PHE A 244 -17.10 14.27 -5.33
N MET A 245 -17.40 13.24 -6.12
CA MET A 245 -18.27 13.32 -7.29
C MET A 245 -19.72 13.66 -6.91
N THR A 246 -20.41 14.36 -7.80
CA THR A 246 -21.84 14.65 -7.71
C THR A 246 -22.70 13.43 -8.05
N ASP A 247 -23.96 13.45 -7.60
CA ASP A 247 -24.95 12.41 -7.92
C ASP A 247 -25.11 12.19 -9.43
N GLU A 248 -25.07 13.26 -10.22
CA GLU A 248 -25.18 13.20 -11.67
C GLU A 248 -24.03 12.38 -12.29
N VAL A 249 -22.80 12.59 -11.82
CA VAL A 249 -21.63 11.87 -12.31
C VAL A 249 -21.66 10.41 -11.85
N MET A 250 -22.04 10.13 -10.61
CA MET A 250 -22.22 8.76 -10.11
C MET A 250 -23.27 7.97 -10.92
N GLU A 251 -24.41 8.60 -11.26
CA GLU A 251 -25.44 7.98 -12.10
C GLU A 251 -24.89 7.58 -13.47
N ARG A 252 -23.99 8.37 -14.03
CA ARG A 252 -23.35 8.07 -15.33
C ARG A 252 -22.39 6.89 -15.24
N PHE A 253 -21.64 6.73 -14.15
CA PHE A 253 -20.82 5.53 -13.92
C PHE A 253 -21.68 4.26 -13.87
N ASN A 254 -22.83 4.32 -13.16
CA ASN A 254 -23.78 3.22 -13.10
C ASN A 254 -24.36 2.83 -14.48
N GLN A 255 -24.30 3.72 -15.47
CA GLN A 255 -24.75 3.50 -16.85
C GLN A 255 -23.64 3.02 -17.79
N LEU A 256 -22.37 2.96 -17.36
CA LEU A 256 -21.25 2.53 -18.22
C LEU A 256 -21.28 1.04 -18.58
N GLY A 257 -21.99 0.22 -17.80
CA GLY A 257 -22.10 -1.22 -18.03
C GLY A 257 -20.88 -2.04 -17.58
N ILE A 258 -20.01 -1.45 -16.75
CA ILE A 258 -18.92 -2.15 -16.04
C ILE A 258 -19.26 -2.29 -14.56
N SER A 259 -18.58 -3.20 -13.85
CA SER A 259 -18.64 -3.23 -12.39
C SER A 259 -17.87 -2.04 -11.85
N VAL A 260 -18.56 -1.13 -11.20
CA VAL A 260 -17.99 0.09 -10.63
C VAL A 260 -18.51 0.28 -9.21
N ASP A 261 -17.64 0.69 -8.30
CA ASP A 261 -18.01 1.15 -6.97
C ASP A 261 -17.86 2.68 -6.91
N VAL A 262 -18.96 3.36 -6.60
CA VAL A 262 -19.05 4.82 -6.38
C VAL A 262 -19.76 5.08 -5.04
N SER A 263 -19.51 4.23 -4.06
CA SER A 263 -20.05 4.37 -2.72
C SER A 263 -19.22 5.34 -1.88
N ASP A 264 -19.74 5.70 -0.70
CA ASP A 264 -19.07 6.57 0.26
C ASP A 264 -18.77 7.97 -0.30
N GLN A 265 -19.76 8.57 -0.96
CA GLN A 265 -19.70 9.97 -1.40
C GLN A 265 -19.48 10.90 -0.19
N GLN A 266 -18.47 11.76 -0.29
CA GLN A 266 -18.15 12.82 0.65
C GLN A 266 -18.74 14.15 0.18
N GLU A 267 -19.10 15.01 1.13
CA GLU A 267 -19.54 16.38 0.86
C GLU A 267 -18.32 17.31 0.81
N SER A 268 -18.28 18.23 -0.17
CA SER A 268 -17.40 19.40 -0.12
C SER A 268 -18.21 20.65 -0.42
N ASP A 269 -18.25 21.59 0.52
CA ASP A 269 -18.75 22.95 0.24
C ASP A 269 -17.75 23.68 -0.69
N GLU A 270 -18.20 24.70 -1.43
CA GLU A 270 -17.35 25.46 -2.39
C GLU A 270 -16.08 26.09 -1.76
N ASP A 271 -16.05 26.21 -0.42
CA ASP A 271 -14.95 26.76 0.37
C ASP A 271 -14.14 25.70 1.16
N ASP A 272 -14.52 24.41 1.10
CA ASP A 272 -13.89 23.34 1.89
C ASP A 272 -12.82 22.55 1.10
N TRP A 273 -11.73 22.24 1.79
CA TRP A 273 -10.65 21.41 1.25
C TRP A 273 -11.08 19.94 1.20
N ARG A 274 -10.83 19.27 0.07
CA ARG A 274 -11.03 17.82 -0.07
C ARG A 274 -9.87 17.09 0.60
N PHE A 275 -10.17 16.14 1.48
CA PHE A 275 -9.18 15.31 2.14
C PHE A 275 -9.30 13.85 1.70
N PRO A 276 -8.18 13.14 1.51
CA PRO A 276 -8.17 11.68 1.43
C PRO A 276 -8.64 11.02 2.74
N MET A 277 -9.06 9.76 2.66
CA MET A 277 -9.65 9.01 3.77
C MET A 277 -8.67 8.76 4.93
N VAL A 278 -7.41 8.48 4.59
CA VAL A 278 -6.37 8.07 5.55
C VAL A 278 -5.22 9.07 5.47
N THR A 279 -5.14 9.98 6.43
CA THR A 279 -4.09 11.01 6.42
C THR A 279 -3.27 11.02 7.71
N GLU A 280 -3.91 10.95 8.87
CA GLU A 280 -3.26 11.02 10.19
C GLU A 280 -2.99 9.66 10.82
#